data_AF-A0A2S1T126-F1
#
_entry.id   AF-A0A2S1T126-F1
#
_cell.length_a   1.000
_cell.length_b   1.000
_cell.length_c   1.000
_cell.angle_alpha   90.00
_cell.angle_beta   90.00
_cell.angle_gamma   90.00
#
_symmetry.space_group_name_H-M   'P 1'
#
loop_
_entity.id
_entity.type
_entity.pdbx_description
1 polymer ?
#
loop_
_entity_poly.entity_id
_entity_poly.type
_entity_poly.pdbx_seq_one_letter_code
_entity_poly.pdbx_strand_id
1 'polypeptide(L)'
;MNPLLFFSQDSLATEAASNPVLGGIGPFLVGIVIAAVLVGVVPWAIRRHRTQPRRPRPSEQPVRPAGRTHIAEHREPDGESFPDDGSRLSPHQLKSHSSHPGPGGRRPREEQGGGSSGG
;
A
#
# COMPACT_ATOMS: atom_id res chain seq x y z
N MET A 1 -3.93 35.67 30.38
CA MET A 1 -4.96 35.60 29.30
C MET A 1 -5.25 37.02 28.84
N ASN A 2 -5.17 37.30 27.54
CA ASN A 2 -5.42 38.64 26.99
C ASN A 2 -6.92 38.87 26.80
N PRO A 3 -7.57 39.80 27.54
CA PRO A 3 -9.01 40.03 27.45
C PRO A 3 -9.44 40.72 26.15
N LEU A 4 -8.49 41.29 25.38
CA LEU A 4 -8.77 42.03 24.15
C LEU A 4 -9.24 41.15 22.97
N LEU A 5 -9.04 39.83 23.03
CA LEU A 5 -9.52 38.91 21.98
C LEU A 5 -11.01 38.58 22.12
N PHE A 6 -11.60 38.69 23.32
CA PHE A 6 -13.01 38.34 23.55
C PHE A 6 -13.97 39.45 23.11
N PHE A 7 -13.66 40.72 23.42
CA PHE A 7 -14.47 41.88 23.02
C PHE A 7 -14.65 42.02 21.50
N SER A 8 -13.66 41.60 20.72
CA SER A 8 -13.74 41.65 19.26
C SER A 8 -14.75 40.63 18.70
N GLN A 9 -14.92 39.48 19.35
CA GLN A 9 -15.79 38.41 18.86
C GLN A 9 -17.28 38.72 19.05
N ASP A 10 -17.65 39.32 20.19
CA ASP A 10 -19.04 39.68 20.49
C ASP A 10 -19.58 40.75 19.54
N SER A 11 -18.70 41.67 19.12
CA SER A 11 -19.01 42.71 18.15
C SER A 11 -19.24 42.12 16.75
N LEU A 12 -18.38 41.18 16.31
CA LEU A 12 -18.51 40.49 15.03
C LEU A 12 -19.76 39.59 14.98
N ALA A 13 -20.12 38.94 16.09
CA ALA A 13 -21.33 38.14 16.17
C ALA A 13 -22.60 38.99 16.08
N THR A 14 -22.61 40.17 16.73
CA THR A 14 -23.71 41.14 16.65
C THR A 14 -23.83 41.75 15.25
N GLU A 15 -22.70 42.04 14.60
CA GLU A 15 -22.65 42.53 13.22
C GLU A 15 -23.09 41.45 12.20
N ALA A 16 -22.68 40.21 12.41
CA ALA A 16 -23.16 39.06 11.64
C ALA A 16 -24.66 38.81 11.84
N ALA A 17 -25.19 38.98 13.05
CA ALA A 17 -26.63 38.85 13.33
C ALA A 17 -27.47 39.96 12.68
N SER A 18 -26.92 41.17 12.53
CA SER A 18 -27.59 42.31 11.90
C SER A 18 -27.42 42.36 10.38
N ASN A 19 -26.38 41.74 9.83
CA ASN A 19 -26.14 41.64 8.39
C ASN A 19 -26.37 40.20 7.89
N PRO A 20 -27.46 39.93 7.14
CA PRO A 20 -27.80 38.58 6.68
C PRO A 20 -26.71 37.95 5.79
N VAL A 21 -25.87 38.78 5.14
CA VAL A 21 -24.75 38.30 4.34
C VAL A 21 -23.62 37.76 5.22
N LEU A 22 -23.28 38.43 6.32
CA LEU A 22 -22.23 37.96 7.24
C LEU A 22 -22.70 36.81 8.14
N GLY A 23 -23.95 36.85 8.60
CA GLY A 23 -24.48 35.84 9.54
C GLY A 23 -24.93 34.53 8.91
N GLY A 24 -25.41 34.55 7.66
CA GLY A 24 -26.02 33.36 7.04
C GLY A 24 -25.39 32.99 5.70
N ILE A 25 -25.43 33.92 4.74
CA ILE A 25 -25.11 33.61 3.34
C ILE A 25 -23.61 33.35 3.14
N GLY A 26 -22.74 34.15 3.76
CA GLY A 26 -21.29 34.02 3.64
C GLY A 26 -20.78 32.64 4.11
N PRO A 27 -21.04 32.24 5.37
CA PRO A 27 -20.64 30.92 5.86
C PRO A 27 -21.26 29.76 5.05
N PHE A 28 -22.50 29.91 4.59
CA PHE A 28 -23.16 28.92 3.75
C PHE A 28 -22.44 28.72 2.39
N LEU A 29 -22.09 29.81 1.70
CA LEU A 29 -21.33 29.74 0.45
C LEU A 29 -19.94 29.15 0.66
N VAL A 30 -19.25 29.52 1.75
CA VAL A 30 -17.95 28.93 2.12
C VAL A 30 -18.09 27.42 2.32
N GLY A 31 -19.14 26.97 3.02
CA GLY A 31 -19.45 25.56 3.19
C GLY A 31 -19.67 24.84 1.85
N ILE A 32 -20.42 25.45 0.92
CA ILE A 32 -20.63 24.90 -0.43
C ILE A 32 -19.30 24.79 -1.19
N VAL A 33 -18.45 25.81 -1.14
CA VAL A 33 -17.15 25.78 -1.83
C VAL A 33 -16.29 24.64 -1.30
N ILE A 34 -16.20 24.49 0.03
CA ILE A 34 -15.46 23.39 0.65
C ILE A 34 -16.04 22.04 0.23
N ALA A 35 -17.37 21.88 0.28
CA ALA A 35 -18.04 20.65 -0.13
C ALA A 35 -17.78 20.32 -1.61
N ALA A 36 -17.87 21.31 -2.50
CA ALA A 36 -17.60 21.15 -3.93
C ALA A 36 -16.15 20.74 -4.20
N VAL A 37 -15.18 21.30 -3.45
CA VAL A 37 -13.77 20.88 -3.54
C VAL A 37 -13.62 19.42 -3.11
N LEU A 38 -14.16 19.03 -1.95
CA LEU A 38 -14.05 17.66 -1.44
C LEU A 38 -14.70 16.64 -2.37
N VAL A 39 -15.89 16.95 -2.89
CA VAL A 39 -16.60 16.10 -3.85
C VAL A 39 -15.89 16.06 -5.20
N GLY A 40 -15.31 17.19 -5.65
CA GLY A 40 -14.65 17.31 -6.95
C GLY A 40 -13.31 16.58 -7.06
N VAL A 41 -12.56 16.44 -5.96
CA VAL A 41 -11.24 15.78 -5.94
C VAL A 41 -11.32 14.31 -6.37
N VAL A 42 -12.33 13.57 -5.92
CA VAL A 42 -12.49 12.13 -6.20
C VAL A 42 -12.69 11.83 -7.71
N PRO A 43 -13.70 12.39 -8.41
CA PRO A 43 -13.88 12.15 -9.84
C PRO A 43 -12.75 12.76 -10.67
N TRP A 44 -12.13 13.86 -10.24
CA TRP A 44 -10.97 14.44 -10.90
C TRP A 44 -9.76 13.50 -10.86
N ALA A 45 -9.48 12.90 -9.70
CA ALA A 45 -8.43 11.89 -9.55
C ALA A 45 -8.72 10.67 -10.43
N ILE A 46 -9.94 10.13 -10.37
CA ILE A 46 -10.34 8.98 -11.22
C ILE A 46 -10.18 9.31 -12.70
N ARG A 47 -10.64 10.49 -13.15
CA ARG A 47 -10.52 10.92 -14.55
C ARG A 47 -9.06 11.05 -14.98
N ARG A 48 -8.18 11.54 -14.10
CA ARG A 48 -6.72 11.59 -14.36
C ARG A 48 -6.11 10.20 -14.52
N HIS A 49 -6.59 9.20 -13.80
CA HIS A 49 -6.10 7.81 -13.91
C HIS A 49 -6.65 7.05 -15.14
N ARG A 50 -7.69 7.55 -15.81
CA ARG A 50 -8.24 6.91 -17.03
C ARG A 50 -7.33 7.00 -18.25
N THR A 51 -6.25 7.77 -18.19
CA THR A 51 -5.20 7.78 -19.24
C THR A 51 -4.26 6.60 -19.13
N GLN A 52 -4.32 5.83 -18.04
CA GLN A 52 -3.55 4.60 -17.91
C GLN A 52 -4.16 3.51 -18.81
N PRO A 53 -3.32 2.65 -19.41
CA PRO A 53 -3.80 1.51 -20.16
C PRO A 53 -4.71 0.67 -19.27
N ARG A 54 -5.83 0.23 -19.83
CA ARG A 54 -6.80 -0.60 -19.13
C ARG A 54 -6.10 -1.85 -18.58
N ARG A 55 -6.46 -2.27 -17.36
CA ARG A 55 -5.99 -3.53 -16.78
C ARG A 55 -6.13 -4.64 -17.83
N PRO A 56 -5.08 -5.43 -18.10
CA PRO A 56 -5.12 -6.48 -19.11
C PRO A 56 -6.31 -7.39 -18.88
N ARG A 57 -7.06 -7.67 -19.94
CA ARG A 57 -8.14 -8.66 -19.90
C ARG A 57 -7.53 -10.05 -19.61
N PRO A 58 -8.32 -11.00 -19.06
CA PRO A 58 -7.88 -12.39 -18.93
C PRO A 58 -7.36 -12.98 -20.25
N SER A 59 -7.95 -12.58 -21.37
CA SER A 59 -7.53 -12.96 -22.73
C SER A 59 -6.23 -12.28 -23.20
N GLU A 60 -5.86 -11.17 -22.58
CA GLU A 60 -4.62 -10.42 -22.83
C GLU A 60 -3.52 -10.85 -21.84
N GLN A 61 -3.80 -11.81 -20.95
CA GLN A 61 -2.78 -12.35 -20.06
C GLN A 61 -1.73 -13.12 -20.87
N PRO A 62 -0.45 -13.01 -20.50
CA PRO A 62 0.60 -13.83 -21.09
C PRO A 62 0.24 -15.31 -21.00
N VAL A 63 0.25 -16.01 -22.13
CA VAL A 63 0.01 -17.45 -22.16
C VAL A 63 1.10 -18.13 -21.34
N ARG A 64 0.71 -19.07 -20.47
CA ARG A 64 1.67 -19.86 -19.70
C ARG A 64 2.67 -20.49 -20.70
N PRO A 65 3.98 -20.32 -20.49
CA PRO A 65 4.99 -20.96 -21.34
C PRO A 65 4.75 -22.47 -21.43
N ALA A 66 5.08 -23.07 -22.58
CA ALA A 66 4.82 -24.48 -22.87
C ALA A 66 5.48 -25.48 -21.89
N GLY A 67 6.40 -25.01 -21.05
CA GLY A 67 7.03 -25.81 -20.00
C GLY A 67 7.40 -24.97 -18.78
N ARG A 68 7.67 -25.65 -17.66
CA ARG A 68 8.34 -25.01 -16.53
C ARG A 68 9.77 -24.70 -16.96
N THR A 69 10.10 -23.44 -17.17
CA THR A 69 11.51 -23.02 -17.15
C THR A 69 11.97 -23.15 -15.70
N HIS A 70 12.60 -24.28 -15.36
CA HIS A 70 13.23 -24.45 -14.06
C HIS A 70 14.51 -23.62 -14.05
N ILE A 71 14.37 -22.35 -13.67
CA ILE A 71 15.52 -21.51 -13.33
C ILE A 71 15.93 -21.93 -11.92
N ALA A 72 16.88 -22.86 -11.84
CA ALA A 72 17.52 -23.20 -10.58
C ALA A 72 18.42 -22.02 -10.18
N GLU A 73 17.93 -21.15 -9.31
CA GLU A 73 18.83 -20.22 -8.63
C GLU A 73 19.71 -21.02 -7.67
N HIS A 74 21.02 -21.02 -7.93
CA HIS A 74 21.97 -21.70 -7.07
C HIS A 74 22.08 -20.89 -5.78
N ARG A 75 21.38 -21.31 -4.72
CA ARG A 75 21.56 -20.75 -3.38
C ARG A 75 22.57 -21.63 -2.64
N GLU A 76 23.64 -21.04 -2.17
CA GLU A 76 24.51 -21.71 -1.20
C GLU A 76 23.65 -21.95 0.05
N PRO A 77 23.52 -23.20 0.54
CA PRO A 77 22.75 -23.46 1.74
C PRO A 77 23.38 -22.60 2.85
N ASP A 78 22.61 -21.68 3.41
CA ASP A 78 23.10 -20.87 4.52
C ASP A 78 23.61 -21.86 5.59
N GLY A 79 24.88 -21.74 5.98
CA GLY A 79 25.59 -22.73 6.81
C GLY A 79 25.04 -22.87 8.24
N GLU A 80 23.92 -22.22 8.54
CA GLU A 80 23.27 -22.21 9.84
C GLU A 80 22.00 -23.04 9.77
N SER A 81 22.04 -24.18 10.46
CA SER A 81 20.88 -25.04 10.67
C SER A 81 19.89 -24.35 11.61
N PHE A 82 18.60 -24.64 11.41
CA PHE A 82 17.58 -24.30 12.40
C PHE A 82 17.88 -25.02 13.73
N PRO A 83 17.49 -24.44 14.88
CA PRO A 83 17.66 -25.08 16.18
C PRO A 83 16.99 -26.46 16.23
N ASP A 84 17.73 -27.47 16.68
CA ASP A 84 17.24 -28.87 16.81
C ASP A 84 16.25 -29.05 17.99
N ASP A 85 16.17 -28.05 18.88
CA ASP A 85 15.31 -28.03 20.06
C ASP A 85 13.85 -27.65 19.73
N GLY A 86 13.54 -27.35 18.46
CA GLY A 86 12.21 -26.95 18.02
C GLY A 86 11.78 -25.55 18.49
N SER A 87 12.72 -24.76 19.03
CA SER A 87 12.46 -23.38 19.42
C SER A 87 12.17 -22.51 18.19
N ARG A 88 11.23 -21.56 18.35
CA ARG A 88 10.88 -20.62 17.28
C ARG A 88 11.92 -19.50 17.23
N LEU A 89 12.53 -19.30 16.06
CA LEU A 89 13.33 -18.11 15.79
C LEU A 89 12.41 -16.90 15.58
N SER A 90 12.67 -15.81 16.29
CA SER A 90 12.05 -14.52 16.04
C SER A 90 12.66 -13.86 14.78
N PRO A 91 11.98 -12.87 14.16
CA PRO A 91 12.47 -12.21 12.96
C PRO A 91 13.88 -11.61 13.06
N HIS A 92 14.31 -11.21 14.27
CA HIS A 92 15.65 -10.67 14.52
C HIS A 92 16.69 -11.75 14.84
N GLN A 93 16.25 -12.99 15.11
CA GLN A 93 17.11 -14.16 15.29
C GLN A 93 17.33 -14.93 13.98
N LEU A 94 16.53 -14.65 12.95
CA LEU A 94 16.82 -15.03 11.58
C LEU A 94 18.02 -14.20 11.10
N LYS A 95 19.20 -14.81 11.13
CA LYS A 95 20.38 -14.25 10.47
C LYS A 95 20.05 -14.08 8.99
N SER A 96 20.50 -12.97 8.40
CA SER A 96 20.12 -12.56 7.05
C SER A 96 20.42 -13.65 6.02
N HIS A 97 19.41 -14.47 5.69
CA HIS A 97 19.48 -15.40 4.58
C HIS A 97 19.87 -14.61 3.34
N SER A 98 20.96 -15.04 2.70
CA SER A 98 21.52 -14.28 1.58
C SER A 98 20.51 -14.25 0.42
N SER A 99 20.26 -13.04 -0.10
CA SER A 99 19.48 -12.82 -1.34
C SER A 99 20.36 -12.90 -2.59
N HIS A 100 21.63 -13.29 -2.42
CA HIS A 100 22.63 -13.30 -3.48
C HIS A 100 22.76 -14.70 -4.07
N PRO A 101 22.82 -14.84 -5.41
CA PRO A 101 23.10 -16.12 -6.05
C PRO A 101 24.49 -16.62 -5.66
N GLY A 102 24.59 -17.88 -5.24
CA GLY A 102 25.86 -18.58 -5.04
C GLY A 102 26.52 -18.95 -6.37
N PRO A 103 27.84 -19.22 -6.38
CA PRO A 103 28.56 -19.58 -7.60
C PRO A 103 27.98 -20.86 -8.22
N GLY A 104 27.69 -20.81 -9.52
CA GLY A 104 26.94 -21.86 -10.22
C GLY A 104 27.67 -23.21 -10.28
N GLY A 105 27.21 -24.18 -9.49
CA GLY A 105 27.61 -25.58 -9.57
C GLY A 105 26.45 -26.49 -9.97
N ARG A 106 26.70 -27.61 -10.64
CA ARG A 106 25.71 -28.71 -10.75
C ARG A 106 25.83 -29.58 -9.50
N ARG A 107 24.77 -29.71 -8.71
CA ARG A 107 24.71 -30.78 -7.71
C ARG A 107 24.49 -32.14 -8.39
N PRO A 108 25.03 -33.24 -7.84
CA PRO A 108 24.69 -34.59 -8.27
C PRO A 108 23.19 -34.83 -8.13
N ARG A 109 22.62 -35.52 -9.12
CA ARG A 109 21.21 -35.90 -9.18
C ARG A 109 20.89 -36.83 -8.02
N GLU A 110 20.23 -36.34 -6.98
CA GLU A 110 19.63 -37.19 -5.95
C GLU A 110 18.59 -38.09 -6.61
N GLU A 111 18.81 -39.39 -6.49
CA GLU A 111 17.92 -40.42 -7.00
C GLU A 111 16.58 -40.38 -6.26
N GLN A 112 15.52 -40.45 -7.08
CA GLN A 112 14.13 -40.80 -6.77
C GLN A 112 13.91 -41.44 -5.38
N GLY A 113 13.21 -40.70 -4.51
CA GLY A 113 12.57 -41.22 -3.30
C GLY A 113 11.08 -40.88 -3.28
N GLY A 114 10.26 -41.88 -3.61
CA GLY A 114 8.90 -42.14 -3.12
C GLY A 114 7.93 -40.97 -2.93
N GLY A 115 6.87 -40.96 -3.74
CA GLY A 115 5.74 -40.05 -3.59
C GLY A 115 5.00 -40.17 -2.25
N SER A 116 4.41 -39.06 -1.84
CA SER A 116 3.35 -39.01 -0.83
C SER A 116 2.30 -38.01 -1.28
N SER A 117 1.09 -38.52 -1.51
CA SER A 117 -0.13 -37.77 -1.77
C SER A 117 -0.90 -37.60 -0.46
N GLY A 118 -1.04 -36.37 0.03
CA GLY A 118 -1.91 -36.05 1.17
C GLY A 118 -3.21 -35.44 0.67
N GLY A 119 -4.32 -36.14 0.93
CA GLY A 119 -5.69 -35.60 0.87
C GLY A 119 -6.15 -35.08 2.23
#